data_AF-A0A920LD77-F1
#
_entry.id   AF-A0A920LD77-F1
#
_cell.length_a   1.000
_cell.length_b   1.000
_cell.length_c   1.000
_cell.angle_alpha   90.00
_cell.angle_beta   90.00
_cell.angle_gamma   90.00
#
_symmetry.space_group_name_H-M   'P 1'
#
loop_
_entity.id
_entity.type
_entity.pdbx_description
1 polymer ?
#
loop_
_entity_poly.entity_id
_entity_poly.type
_entity_poly.pdbx_seq_one_letter_code
_entity_poly.pdbx_strand_id
1 'polypeptide(L)'
;MTNKSLTILLVFLMIGCSNTNTVKIGYEQDEGNIIDINSGDVESTNVIKKYFDAYNVRDYETIQSLEHDDVTFYGPNGELVVGIEEHYKLSKEFLTAYPNTQWTINWSVSTDVMFDEKPIENWVTRAFHKDFP
;
A
#
# COMPACT_ATOMS: atom_id res chain seq x y z
N MET A 1 7.66 34.55 30.58
CA MET A 1 8.72 33.56 30.92
C MET A 1 8.54 32.37 30.01
N THR A 2 9.26 32.35 28.90
CA THR A 2 9.14 31.32 27.86
C THR A 2 9.72 30.02 28.40
N ASN A 3 8.88 29.00 28.49
CA ASN A 3 9.19 27.70 29.07
C ASN A 3 10.10 26.90 28.12
N LYS A 4 11.37 27.32 28.02
CA LYS A 4 12.40 26.70 27.15
C LYS A 4 12.63 25.22 27.45
N SER A 5 12.20 24.74 28.62
CA SER A 5 12.31 23.34 29.02
C SER A 5 11.29 22.42 28.32
N LEU A 6 10.14 22.94 27.87
CA LEU A 6 9.09 22.11 27.25
C LEU A 6 9.38 21.83 25.76
N THR A 7 10.10 22.73 25.08
CA THR A 7 10.43 22.58 23.65
C THR A 7 11.49 21.52 23.38
N ILE A 8 12.38 21.25 24.35
CA ILE A 8 13.48 20.28 24.19
C ILE A 8 12.97 18.83 24.23
N LEU A 9 11.86 18.56 24.96
CA LEU A 9 11.33 17.20 25.10
C LEU A 9 10.65 16.67 23.82
N LEU A 10 10.15 17.56 22.95
CA LEU A 10 9.50 17.17 21.70
C LEU A 10 10.49 16.71 20.61
N VAL A 11 11.75 17.12 20.70
CA VAL A 11 12.79 16.85 19.68
C VAL A 11 13.41 15.45 19.83
N PHE A 12 13.36 14.86 21.03
CA PHE A 12 13.96 13.54 21.30
C PHE A 12 13.11 12.34 20.83
N LEU A 13 11.84 12.53 20.48
CA LEU A 13 10.95 11.44 20.01
C LEU A 13 11.21 11.02 18.55
N MET A 14 12.04 11.74 17.80
CA MET A 14 12.28 11.47 16.38
C MET A 14 13.52 10.59 16.11
N ILE A 15 14.24 10.12 17.14
CA ILE A 15 15.48 9.32 16.99
C ILE A 15 15.22 7.80 17.15
N GLY A 16 13.95 7.39 17.08
CA GLY A 16 13.58 5.97 17.06
C GLY A 16 13.76 5.33 15.68
N CYS A 17 14.91 5.47 15.01
CA CYS A 17 15.21 4.60 13.87
C CYS A 17 15.43 3.18 14.41
N SER A 18 14.42 2.33 14.29
CA SER A 18 14.63 0.88 14.32
C SER A 18 15.62 0.54 13.21
N ASN A 19 16.84 0.10 13.59
CA ASN A 19 17.78 -0.49 12.64
C ASN A 19 17.19 -1.82 12.15
N THR A 20 16.29 -1.75 11.18
CA THR A 20 15.83 -2.92 10.44
C THR A 20 16.96 -3.32 9.51
N ASN A 21 17.67 -4.38 9.87
CA ASN A 21 18.59 -5.04 8.93
C ASN A 21 17.75 -5.64 7.81
N THR A 22 17.53 -4.89 6.74
CA THR A 22 16.78 -5.36 5.58
C THR A 22 17.65 -6.32 4.77
N VAL A 23 17.06 -7.37 4.22
CA VAL A 23 17.76 -8.38 3.41
C VAL A 23 17.49 -8.11 1.94
N LYS A 24 18.52 -8.13 1.09
CA LYS A 24 18.35 -8.08 -0.37
C LYS A 24 17.66 -9.35 -0.87
N ILE A 25 16.54 -9.19 -1.56
CA ILE A 25 15.71 -10.30 -2.06
C ILE A 25 15.51 -10.29 -3.58
N GLY A 26 15.87 -9.20 -4.26
CA GLY A 26 15.67 -9.07 -5.70
C GLY A 26 16.24 -7.77 -6.27
N TYR A 27 15.78 -7.42 -7.48
CA TYR A 27 16.10 -6.17 -8.15
C TYR A 27 14.93 -5.70 -9.03
N GLU A 28 14.85 -4.39 -9.24
CA GLU A 28 14.02 -3.70 -10.24
C GLU A 28 14.95 -3.18 -11.35
N GLN A 29 14.43 -3.07 -12.58
CA GLN A 29 15.16 -2.46 -13.69
C GLN A 29 14.45 -1.18 -14.17
N ASP A 30 15.00 -0.02 -13.79
CA ASP A 30 14.47 1.31 -14.16
C ASP A 30 15.43 2.01 -15.12
N GLU A 31 14.99 2.31 -16.34
CA GLU A 31 15.77 2.99 -17.39
C GLU A 31 17.18 2.42 -17.66
N GLY A 32 17.37 1.12 -17.42
CA GLY A 32 18.66 0.43 -17.59
C GLY A 32 19.54 0.37 -16.33
N ASN A 33 19.11 0.98 -15.24
CA ASN A 33 19.73 0.84 -13.92
C ASN A 33 19.19 -0.39 -13.20
N ILE A 34 20.05 -1.07 -12.45
CA ILE A 34 19.66 -2.18 -11.56
C ILE A 34 19.53 -1.59 -10.16
N ILE A 35 18.31 -1.65 -9.62
CA ILE A 35 17.99 -1.13 -8.29
C ILE A 35 17.70 -2.32 -7.38
N ASP A 36 18.33 -2.34 -6.21
CA ASP A 36 18.14 -3.43 -5.26
C ASP A 36 16.74 -3.39 -4.65
N ILE A 37 16.13 -4.57 -4.53
CA ILE A 37 14.89 -4.77 -3.75
C ILE A 37 15.26 -5.48 -2.45
N ASN A 38 14.90 -4.85 -1.35
CA ASN A 38 15.10 -5.35 0.00
C ASN A 38 13.78 -5.82 0.64
N SER A 39 13.88 -6.63 1.70
CA SER A 39 12.72 -6.95 2.55
C SER A 39 12.18 -5.68 3.19
N GLY A 40 10.90 -5.37 2.97
CA GLY A 40 10.24 -4.20 3.54
C GLY A 40 9.61 -4.46 4.90
N ASP A 41 9.00 -3.41 5.47
CA ASP A 41 8.21 -3.52 6.71
C ASP A 41 6.96 -4.38 6.49
N VAL A 42 6.85 -5.48 7.23
CA VAL A 42 5.70 -6.39 7.13
C VAL A 42 4.38 -5.71 7.48
N GLU A 43 4.39 -4.63 8.27
CA GLU A 43 3.17 -3.89 8.64
C GLU A 43 2.45 -3.29 7.43
N SER A 44 3.13 -2.99 6.31
CA SER A 44 2.44 -2.53 5.10
C SER A 44 1.52 -3.60 4.50
N THR A 45 1.77 -4.89 4.76
CA THR A 45 0.85 -5.97 4.39
C THR A 45 -0.47 -5.90 5.15
N ASN A 46 -0.49 -5.29 6.35
CA ASN A 46 -1.71 -5.09 7.14
C ASN A 46 -2.62 -4.02 6.52
N VAL A 47 -2.05 -2.98 5.89
CA VAL A 47 -2.81 -1.98 5.13
C VAL A 47 -3.59 -2.65 4.00
N ILE A 48 -2.89 -3.50 3.23
CA ILE A 48 -3.49 -4.27 2.16
C ILE A 48 -4.56 -5.23 2.67
N LYS A 49 -4.29 -5.94 3.78
CA LYS A 49 -5.29 -6.82 4.37
C LYS A 49 -6.56 -6.05 4.75
N LYS A 50 -6.40 -4.92 5.47
CA LYS A 50 -7.51 -4.07 5.88
C LYS A 50 -8.32 -3.56 4.69
N TYR A 51 -7.64 -3.22 3.59
CA TYR A 51 -8.28 -2.80 2.35
C TYR A 51 -9.21 -3.87 1.78
N PHE A 52 -8.75 -5.13 1.64
CA PHE A 52 -9.61 -6.21 1.12
C PHE A 52 -10.67 -6.68 2.12
N ASP A 53 -10.39 -6.64 3.42
CA ASP A 53 -11.39 -6.88 4.46
C ASP A 53 -12.56 -5.89 4.32
N ALA A 54 -12.25 -4.60 4.09
CA ALA A 54 -13.25 -3.56 3.86
C ALA A 54 -14.08 -3.81 2.58
N TYR A 55 -13.43 -4.24 1.48
CA TYR A 55 -14.13 -4.68 0.27
C TYR A 55 -15.12 -5.81 0.54
N ASN A 56 -14.72 -6.83 1.29
CA ASN A 56 -15.54 -8.01 1.58
C ASN A 56 -16.83 -7.64 2.35
N VAL A 57 -16.79 -6.60 3.19
CA VAL A 57 -17.96 -6.13 3.97
C VAL A 57 -18.62 -4.86 3.41
N ARG A 58 -18.16 -4.36 2.26
CA ARG A 58 -18.66 -3.13 1.60
C ARG A 58 -18.48 -1.88 2.45
N ASP A 59 -17.41 -1.81 3.24
CA ASP A 59 -17.04 -0.62 4.01
C ASP A 59 -16.30 0.39 3.11
N TYR A 60 -17.09 1.15 2.37
CA TYR A 60 -16.60 2.14 1.42
C TYR A 60 -15.82 3.29 2.07
N GLU A 61 -16.18 3.67 3.30
CA GLU A 61 -15.48 4.72 4.03
C GLU A 61 -14.05 4.28 4.34
N THR A 62 -13.88 3.04 4.83
CA THR A 62 -12.54 2.49 5.06
C THR A 62 -11.75 2.35 3.77
N ILE A 63 -12.37 1.86 2.67
CA ILE A 63 -11.69 1.74 1.36
C ILE A 63 -11.12 3.10 0.93
N GLN A 64 -11.98 4.13 0.93
CA GLN A 64 -11.58 5.48 0.55
C GLN A 64 -10.50 6.05 1.50
N SER A 65 -10.60 5.82 2.81
CA SER A 65 -9.61 6.31 3.78
C SER A 65 -8.20 5.72 3.63
N LEU A 66 -8.07 4.58 2.94
CA LEU A 66 -6.82 3.87 2.72
C LEU A 66 -6.17 4.22 1.37
N GLU A 67 -6.90 4.90 0.49
CA GLU A 67 -6.41 5.34 -0.81
C GLU A 67 -5.86 6.76 -0.70
N HIS A 68 -4.79 7.03 -1.43
CA HIS A 68 -4.31 8.39 -1.62
C HIS A 68 -5.12 9.07 -2.74
N ASP A 69 -5.24 10.40 -2.72
CA ASP A 69 -6.08 11.16 -3.66
C ASP A 69 -5.68 10.96 -5.13
N ASP A 70 -4.41 10.63 -5.40
CA ASP A 70 -3.84 10.37 -6.73
C ASP A 70 -3.68 8.89 -7.07
N VAL A 71 -4.34 7.99 -6.32
CA VAL A 71 -4.27 6.54 -6.53
C VAL A 71 -4.54 6.18 -7.98
N THR A 72 -3.75 5.25 -8.51
CA THR A 72 -3.85 4.80 -9.90
C THR A 72 -4.01 3.29 -9.96
N PHE A 73 -5.03 2.82 -10.69
CA PHE A 73 -5.29 1.40 -10.90
C PHE A 73 -5.19 1.04 -12.38
N TYR A 74 -4.51 -0.07 -12.64
CA TYR A 74 -4.37 -0.66 -13.97
C TYR A 74 -5.24 -1.90 -14.08
N GLY A 75 -6.29 -1.81 -14.90
CA GLY A 75 -7.20 -2.92 -15.17
C GLY A 75 -6.57 -3.97 -16.10
N PRO A 76 -7.13 -5.20 -16.14
CA PRO A 76 -6.59 -6.30 -16.94
C PRO A 76 -6.63 -6.04 -18.45
N ASN A 77 -7.46 -5.11 -18.91
CA ASN A 77 -7.58 -4.72 -20.32
C ASN A 77 -6.80 -3.45 -20.67
N GLY A 78 -5.86 -3.02 -19.82
CA GLY A 78 -5.11 -1.78 -20.00
C GLY A 78 -5.91 -0.51 -19.66
N GLU A 79 -7.04 -0.66 -18.99
CA GLU A 79 -7.83 0.47 -18.47
C GLU A 79 -7.04 1.17 -17.36
N LEU A 80 -7.05 2.50 -17.37
CA LEU A 80 -6.39 3.34 -16.39
C LEU A 80 -7.45 4.09 -15.59
N VAL A 81 -7.50 3.85 -14.28
CA VAL A 81 -8.38 4.57 -13.34
C VAL A 81 -7.52 5.44 -12.47
N VAL A 82 -7.78 6.75 -12.46
CA VAL A 82 -7.00 7.73 -11.70
C VAL A 82 -7.91 8.45 -10.72
N GLY A 83 -7.47 8.46 -9.47
CA GLY A 83 -8.11 9.15 -8.36
C GLY A 83 -9.19 8.34 -7.66
N ILE A 84 -9.37 8.68 -6.39
CA ILE A 84 -10.27 7.99 -5.45
C ILE A 84 -11.74 7.99 -5.91
N GLU A 85 -12.22 9.08 -6.53
CA GLU A 85 -13.61 9.22 -6.94
C GLU A 85 -13.98 8.29 -8.11
N GLU A 86 -13.10 8.18 -9.12
CA GLU A 86 -13.37 7.31 -10.27
C GLU A 86 -13.28 5.84 -9.86
N HIS A 87 -12.30 5.51 -9.00
CA HIS A 87 -12.18 4.16 -8.45
C HIS A 87 -13.39 3.81 -7.56
N TYR A 88 -13.87 4.72 -6.72
CA TYR A 88 -15.06 4.51 -5.90
C TYR A 88 -16.31 4.20 -6.74
N LYS A 89 -16.52 4.97 -7.82
CA LYS A 89 -17.62 4.75 -8.76
C LYS A 89 -17.53 3.37 -9.40
N LEU A 90 -16.37 3.01 -9.94
CA LEU A 90 -16.14 1.70 -10.54
C LEU A 90 -16.37 0.55 -9.55
N SER A 91 -15.88 0.70 -8.31
CA SER A 91 -16.05 -0.29 -7.25
C SER A 91 -17.52 -0.50 -6.87
N LYS A 92 -18.34 0.56 -6.84
CA LYS A 92 -19.79 0.39 -6.67
C LYS A 92 -20.45 -0.35 -7.81
N GLU A 93 -20.14 0.03 -9.05
CA GLU A 93 -20.71 -0.59 -10.25
C GLU A 93 -20.37 -2.08 -10.28
N PHE A 94 -19.10 -2.43 -10.05
CA PHE A 94 -18.61 -3.80 -9.99
C PHE A 94 -19.28 -4.61 -8.88
N LEU A 95 -19.31 -4.10 -7.64
CA LEU A 95 -19.89 -4.83 -6.50
C LEU A 95 -21.42 -4.94 -6.57
N THR A 96 -22.09 -4.03 -7.29
CA THR A 96 -23.52 -4.15 -7.60
C THR A 96 -23.78 -5.25 -8.62
N ALA A 97 -22.96 -5.33 -9.67
CA ALA A 97 -23.06 -6.37 -10.70
C ALA A 97 -22.68 -7.76 -10.16
N TYR A 98 -21.75 -7.83 -9.21
CA TYR A 98 -21.24 -9.08 -8.64
C TYR A 98 -21.35 -9.09 -7.10
N PRO A 99 -22.57 -9.18 -6.55
CA PRO A 99 -22.85 -8.97 -5.12
C PRO A 99 -22.18 -9.99 -4.20
N ASN A 100 -21.87 -11.19 -4.70
CA ASN A 100 -21.23 -12.25 -3.93
C ASN A 100 -19.70 -12.23 -4.00
N THR A 101 -19.09 -11.23 -4.67
CA THR A 101 -17.63 -11.18 -4.78
C THR A 101 -17.00 -11.00 -3.41
N GLN A 102 -16.04 -11.87 -3.13
CA GLN A 102 -15.12 -11.81 -2.00
C GLN A 102 -13.69 -12.06 -2.48
N TRP A 103 -12.75 -11.51 -1.73
CA TRP A 103 -11.32 -11.68 -1.96
C TRP A 103 -10.68 -12.33 -0.75
N THR A 104 -9.96 -13.42 -1.00
CA THR A 104 -9.15 -14.11 0.01
C THR A 104 -7.68 -13.92 -0.36
N ILE A 105 -6.90 -13.29 0.52
CA ILE A 105 -5.45 -13.13 0.32
C ILE A 105 -4.76 -14.47 0.64
N ASN A 106 -4.03 -15.03 -0.33
CA ASN A 106 -3.26 -16.26 -0.13
C ASN A 106 -1.90 -15.98 0.50
N TRP A 107 -1.25 -14.92 0.03
CA TRP A 107 0.02 -14.44 0.55
C TRP A 107 0.17 -12.95 0.20
N SER A 108 0.94 -12.24 1.00
CA SER A 108 1.31 -10.84 0.81
C SER A 108 2.76 -10.65 1.25
N VAL A 109 3.54 -9.90 0.49
CA VAL A 109 4.96 -9.64 0.74
C VAL A 109 5.19 -8.13 0.63
N SER A 110 5.92 -7.58 1.59
CA SER A 110 6.37 -6.19 1.61
C SER A 110 7.83 -6.10 1.18
N THR A 111 8.12 -5.17 0.29
CA THR A 111 9.44 -4.98 -0.31
C THR A 111 9.77 -3.51 -0.42
N ASP A 112 11.02 -3.14 -0.16
CA ASP A 112 11.50 -1.77 -0.32
C ASP A 112 12.41 -1.69 -1.56
N VAL A 113 12.08 -0.77 -2.47
CA VAL A 113 12.86 -0.51 -3.68
C VAL A 113 13.82 0.63 -3.41
N MET A 114 15.11 0.33 -3.49
CA MET A 114 16.19 1.20 -3.00
C MET A 114 16.66 2.17 -4.08
N PHE A 115 15.76 3.03 -4.59
CA PHE A 115 16.11 4.04 -5.58
C PHE A 115 17.23 4.97 -5.08
N ASP A 116 18.18 5.29 -5.97
CA ASP A 116 19.29 6.20 -5.65
C ASP A 116 18.86 7.69 -5.73
N GLU A 117 18.01 8.02 -6.70
CA GLU A 117 17.61 9.41 -7.02
C GLU A 117 16.18 9.77 -6.55
N LYS A 118 15.38 8.76 -6.18
CA LYS A 118 14.00 8.90 -5.70
C LYS A 118 13.92 8.42 -4.24
N PRO A 119 12.89 8.82 -3.47
CA PRO A 119 12.63 8.21 -2.18
C PRO A 119 12.51 6.68 -2.30
N ILE A 120 12.90 5.97 -1.23
CA ILE A 120 12.62 4.53 -1.12
C ILE A 120 11.11 4.32 -1.21
N GLU A 121 10.69 3.41 -2.07
CA GLU A 121 9.28 3.04 -2.21
C GLU A 121 9.02 1.70 -1.53
N ASN A 122 7.96 1.62 -0.74
CA ASN A 122 7.46 0.36 -0.21
C ASN A 122 6.40 -0.21 -1.16
N TRP A 123 6.66 -1.38 -1.72
CA TRP A 123 5.75 -2.11 -2.59
C TRP A 123 5.20 -3.33 -1.86
N VAL A 124 3.88 -3.55 -2.01
CA VAL A 124 3.23 -4.75 -1.47
C VAL A 124 2.70 -5.60 -2.62
N THR A 125 3.29 -6.77 -2.79
CA THR A 125 2.85 -7.77 -3.79
C THR A 125 2.08 -8.87 -3.10
N ARG A 126 1.01 -9.35 -3.73
CA ARG A 126 0.09 -10.33 -3.14
C ARG A 126 -0.57 -11.19 -4.20
N ALA A 127 -1.02 -12.38 -3.80
CA ALA A 127 -1.93 -13.18 -4.60
C ALA A 127 -3.29 -13.33 -3.90
N PHE A 128 -4.33 -13.31 -4.73
CA PHE A 128 -5.68 -13.59 -4.30
C PHE A 128 -6.09 -14.98 -4.75
N HIS A 129 -6.87 -15.65 -3.91
CA HIS A 129 -7.88 -16.58 -4.38
C HIS A 129 -9.16 -15.80 -4.60
N LYS A 130 -9.72 -15.91 -5.80
CA LYS A 130 -11.07 -15.46 -6.05
C LYS A 130 -12.02 -16.64 -5.87
N ASP A 131 -12.86 -16.54 -4.86
CA ASP A 131 -14.05 -17.39 -4.73
C ASP A 131 -15.08 -16.91 -5.76
N PHE A 132 -15.22 -17.63 -6.87
CA PHE A 132 -16.42 -17.51 -7.71
C PHE A 132 -17.44 -18.53 -7.19
N PRO A 133 -18.70 -18.14 -6.93
CA PRO A 133 -19.79 -19.11 -6.88
C PRO A 133 -20.03 -19.75 -8.26
#